data_AF-B0BII1-F1
#
_entry.id   AF-B0BII1-F1
#
_cell.length_a   1.000
_cell.length_b   1.000
_cell.length_c   1.000
_cell.angle_alpha   90.00
_cell.angle_beta   90.00
_cell.angle_gamma   90.00
#
_symmetry.space_group_name_H-M   'P 1'
#
loop_
_entity.id
_entity.type
_entity.pdbx_description
1 polymer ?
#
loop_
_entity_poly.entity_id
_entity_poly.type
_entity_poly.pdbx_seq_one_letter_code
_entity_poly.pdbx_strand_id
1 'polypeptide(L)'
;MKNKMHFSARVIFILLMVMVWVTVFLIWGRENESRDLWGLMFIGAALITFFGFLAIPGSSSESGAFQESRIRLAIAAALIVGYLVYFGSVVYLDPEIDQETGKVIQTFATEMLPTLTNLLTVTISFYFGSTAAIEVAGKLSQKNGSSTKD
;
A
#
# COMPACT_ATOMS: atom_id res chain seq x y z
N MET A 1 24.61 20.84 3.85
CA MET A 1 23.90 19.75 3.14
C MET A 1 23.92 18.44 3.93
N LYS A 2 23.32 18.40 5.13
CA LYS A 2 23.19 17.21 5.98
C LYS A 2 21.75 17.18 6.52
N ASN A 3 20.76 16.75 5.73
CA ASN A 3 19.42 16.41 6.23
C ASN A 3 18.50 15.82 5.15
N LYS A 4 18.93 14.73 4.49
CA LYS A 4 18.03 13.90 3.66
C LYS A 4 18.07 12.39 3.97
N MET A 5 18.91 11.94 4.91
CA MET A 5 19.08 10.49 5.16
C MET A 5 18.13 9.87 6.19
N HIS A 6 17.48 10.64 7.06
CA HIS A 6 16.60 10.05 8.09
C HIS A 6 15.26 9.52 7.54
N PHE A 7 14.77 10.06 6.43
CA PHE A 7 13.53 9.59 5.80
C PHE A 7 13.71 8.20 5.15
N SER A 8 14.95 7.82 4.83
CA SER A 8 15.26 6.55 4.15
C SER A 8 15.29 5.37 5.12
N ALA A 9 15.88 5.52 6.31
CA ALA A 9 16.09 4.39 7.23
C ALA A 9 14.77 3.76 7.74
N ARG A 10 13.72 4.56 7.98
CA ARG A 10 12.43 4.05 8.49
C ARG A 10 11.61 3.36 7.41
N VAL A 11 11.60 3.91 6.19
CA VAL A 11 10.93 3.27 5.06
C VAL A 11 11.62 1.94 4.74
N ILE A 12 12.95 1.92 4.75
CA ILE A 12 13.73 0.69 4.59
C ILE A 12 13.38 -0.31 5.70
N PHE A 13 13.28 0.13 6.96
CA PHE A 13 12.89 -0.75 8.06
C PHE A 13 11.49 -1.35 7.86
N ILE A 14 10.50 -0.55 7.43
CA ILE A 14 9.14 -1.04 7.14
C ILE A 14 9.18 -2.05 5.99
N LEU A 15 9.90 -1.75 4.90
CA LEU A 15 10.05 -2.65 3.76
C LEU A 15 10.71 -3.97 4.17
N LEU A 16 11.77 -3.92 4.96
CA LEU A 16 12.43 -5.13 5.50
C LEU A 16 11.48 -5.92 6.39
N MET A 17 10.70 -5.25 7.25
CA MET A 17 9.73 -5.92 8.11
C MET A 17 8.64 -6.64 7.30
N VAL A 18 8.11 -5.99 6.25
CA VAL A 18 7.16 -6.62 5.32
C VAL A 18 7.81 -7.79 4.59
N MET A 19 9.05 -7.63 4.12
CA MET A 19 9.77 -8.67 3.39
C MET A 19 10.02 -9.90 4.27
N VAL A 20 10.44 -9.70 5.52
CA VAL A 20 10.61 -10.78 6.51
C VAL A 20 9.27 -11.45 6.81
N TRP A 21 8.20 -10.68 7.03
CA TRP A 21 6.86 -11.21 7.28
C TRP A 21 6.39 -12.11 6.14
N VAL A 22 6.46 -11.59 4.90
CA VAL A 22 6.10 -12.35 3.70
C VAL A 22 6.96 -13.61 3.59
N THR A 23 8.27 -13.52 3.76
CA THR A 23 9.16 -14.69 3.66
C THR A 23 8.84 -15.78 4.69
N VAL A 24 8.58 -15.40 5.95
CA VAL A 24 8.21 -16.37 7.00
C VAL A 24 6.90 -17.06 6.67
N PHE A 25 5.86 -16.30 6.30
CA PHE A 25 4.56 -16.88 5.95
C PHE A 25 4.58 -17.68 4.65
N LEU A 26 5.44 -17.33 3.70
CA LEU A 26 5.66 -18.11 2.48
C LEU A 26 6.24 -19.50 2.79
N ILE A 27 7.28 -19.57 3.62
CA ILE A 27 7.91 -20.84 4.01
C ILE A 27 6.90 -21.68 4.80
N TRP A 28 6.21 -21.06 5.76
CA TRP A 28 5.27 -21.77 6.63
C TRP A 28 3.98 -22.18 5.93
N GLY A 29 3.48 -21.35 5.02
CA GLY A 29 2.32 -21.65 4.18
C GLY A 29 2.59 -22.79 3.20
N ARG A 30 3.82 -22.88 2.69
CA ARG A 30 4.26 -23.99 1.84
C ARG A 30 4.32 -25.33 2.60
N GLU A 31 4.74 -25.33 3.87
CA GLU A 31 4.84 -26.57 4.66
C GLU A 31 3.49 -27.09 5.16
N ASN A 32 2.54 -26.21 5.42
CA ASN A 32 1.26 -26.57 6.05
C ASN A 32 0.06 -26.64 5.07
N GLU A 33 0.24 -26.33 3.77
CA GLU A 33 -0.80 -26.31 2.70
C GLU A 33 -2.12 -25.62 3.11
N SER A 34 -2.08 -24.73 4.10
CA SER A 34 -3.30 -24.19 4.71
C SER A 34 -3.71 -22.90 4.01
N ARG A 35 -4.83 -22.95 3.27
CA ARG A 35 -5.43 -21.79 2.57
C ARG A 35 -5.66 -20.58 3.49
N ASP A 36 -5.97 -20.82 4.76
CA ASP A 36 -6.19 -19.76 5.75
C ASP A 36 -4.94 -18.94 6.07
N LEU A 37 -3.74 -19.54 5.97
CA LEU A 37 -2.47 -18.84 6.22
C LEU A 37 -2.17 -17.79 5.15
N TRP A 38 -2.63 -18.01 3.91
CA TRP A 38 -2.46 -17.07 2.80
C TRP A 38 -3.27 -15.80 2.99
N GLY A 39 -4.53 -15.94 3.42
CA GLY A 39 -5.38 -14.80 3.78
C GLY A 39 -4.78 -13.99 4.93
N LEU A 40 -4.24 -14.67 5.94
CA LEU A 40 -3.61 -14.06 7.09
C LEU A 40 -2.29 -13.33 6.73
N MET A 41 -1.51 -13.88 5.80
CA MET A 41 -0.32 -13.23 5.23
C MET A 41 -0.69 -11.91 4.55
N PHE A 42 -1.73 -11.92 3.71
CA PHE A 42 -2.19 -10.73 2.99
C PHE A 42 -2.67 -9.63 3.94
N ILE A 43 -3.53 -9.99 4.90
CA ILE A 43 -4.04 -9.04 5.90
C ILE A 43 -2.90 -8.48 6.74
N GLY A 44 -1.96 -9.33 7.16
CA GLY A 44 -0.78 -8.92 7.93
C GLY A 44 0.11 -7.93 7.16
N ALA A 45 0.41 -8.20 5.89
CA ALA A 45 1.21 -7.31 5.06
C ALA A 45 0.54 -5.94 4.86
N ALA A 46 -0.78 -5.91 4.66
CA ALA A 46 -1.54 -4.67 4.54
C ALA A 46 -1.53 -3.87 5.85
N LEU A 47 -1.73 -4.51 7.00
CA LEU A 47 -1.70 -3.85 8.31
C LEU A 47 -0.32 -3.31 8.66
N ILE A 48 0.74 -4.10 8.47
CA ILE A 48 2.12 -3.66 8.71
C ILE A 48 2.46 -2.46 7.83
N THR A 49 2.05 -2.48 6.56
CA THR A 49 2.28 -1.35 5.65
C THR A 49 1.49 -0.12 6.09
N PHE A 50 0.20 -0.27 6.41
CA PHE A 50 -0.65 0.84 6.84
C PHE A 50 -0.12 1.52 8.10
N PHE A 51 0.10 0.75 9.17
CA PHE A 51 0.61 1.28 10.43
C PHE A 51 2.07 1.73 10.33
N GLY A 52 2.88 1.06 9.50
CA GLY A 52 4.25 1.48 9.23
C GLY A 52 4.32 2.89 8.63
N PHE A 53 3.50 3.16 7.62
CA PHE A 53 3.43 4.49 7.00
C PHE A 53 2.80 5.55 7.93
N LEU A 54 1.84 5.15 8.76
CA LEU A 54 1.19 6.05 9.73
C LEU A 54 2.12 6.43 10.90
N ALA A 55 3.00 5.51 11.30
CA ALA A 55 3.97 5.67 12.38
C ALA A 55 5.18 6.54 12.02
N ILE A 56 5.37 6.92 10.76
CA ILE A 56 6.39 7.90 10.39
C ILE A 56 5.96 9.23 11.02
N PRO A 57 6.64 9.85 12.00
CA PRO A 57 6.24 11.16 12.52
C PRO A 57 6.41 12.22 11.42
N GLY A 58 5.33 12.97 11.15
CA GLY A 58 5.42 14.24 10.43
C GLY A 58 6.07 15.29 11.32
N SER A 59 6.71 16.30 10.75
CA SER A 59 7.23 17.42 11.56
C SER A 59 6.10 18.00 12.39
N SER A 60 6.34 18.12 13.70
CA SER A 60 5.40 18.43 14.76
C SER A 60 4.74 19.83 14.69
N SER A 61 4.69 20.46 13.52
CA SER A 61 4.10 21.78 13.29
C SER A 61 3.07 21.82 12.17
N GLU A 62 2.69 20.70 11.56
CA GLU A 62 1.81 20.70 10.39
C GLU A 62 0.34 20.46 10.75
N SER A 63 -0.51 21.38 10.26
CA SER A 63 -1.95 21.44 10.46
C SER A 63 -2.68 20.15 10.01
N GLY A 64 -3.92 19.97 10.48
CA GLY A 64 -4.74 18.76 10.26
C GLY A 64 -4.86 18.28 8.79
N ALA A 65 -4.63 19.15 7.81
CA ALA A 65 -4.59 18.78 6.38
C ALA A 65 -3.44 17.81 6.03
N PHE A 66 -2.29 17.91 6.70
CA PHE A 66 -1.15 17.00 6.49
C PHE A 66 -1.37 15.63 7.13
N GLN A 67 -2.11 15.55 8.24
CA GLN A 67 -2.54 14.26 8.80
C GLN A 67 -3.48 13.52 7.85
N GLU A 68 -4.42 14.23 7.23
CA GLU A 68 -5.36 13.64 6.27
C GLU A 68 -4.65 13.10 5.02
N SER A 69 -3.70 13.87 4.47
CA SER A 69 -2.87 13.42 3.34
C SER A 69 -2.08 12.15 3.66
N ARG A 70 -1.56 12.02 4.88
CA ARG A 70 -0.80 10.84 5.35
C ARG A 70 -1.66 9.60 5.49
N ILE A 71 -2.89 9.73 5.98
CA ILE A 71 -3.83 8.61 6.04
C ILE A 71 -4.15 8.11 4.62
N ARG A 72 -4.41 9.02 3.68
CA ARG A 72 -4.66 8.67 2.28
C ARG A 72 -3.45 7.96 1.65
N LEU A 73 -2.24 8.45 1.91
CA LEU A 73 -1.00 7.81 1.45
C LEU A 73 -0.84 6.41 2.05
N ALA A 74 -1.08 6.25 3.36
CA ALA A 74 -0.97 4.96 4.03
C ALA A 74 -1.95 3.92 3.47
N ILE A 75 -3.19 4.33 3.16
CA ILE A 75 -4.20 3.47 2.51
C ILE A 75 -3.73 3.07 1.11
N ALA A 76 -3.28 4.04 0.30
CA ALA A 76 -2.80 3.77 -1.06
C ALA A 76 -1.59 2.82 -1.06
N ALA A 77 -0.62 3.05 -0.16
CA ALA A 77 0.56 2.20 -0.02
C ALA A 77 0.18 0.79 0.44
N ALA A 78 -0.71 0.64 1.42
CA ALA A 78 -1.17 -0.66 1.90
C ALA A 78 -1.87 -1.47 0.80
N LEU A 79 -2.66 -0.80 -0.06
CA LEU A 79 -3.30 -1.45 -1.20
C LEU A 79 -2.31 -1.87 -2.29
N ILE A 80 -1.32 -1.02 -2.61
CA ILE A 80 -0.25 -1.37 -3.56
C ILE A 80 0.56 -2.57 -3.06
N VAL A 81 0.98 -2.56 -1.78
CA VAL A 81 1.74 -3.66 -1.20
C VAL A 81 0.90 -4.92 -1.10
N GLY A 82 -0.35 -4.81 -0.67
CA GLY A 82 -1.30 -5.92 -0.67
C GLY A 82 -1.43 -6.54 -2.07
N TYR A 83 -1.64 -5.71 -3.10
CA TYR A 83 -1.71 -6.16 -4.49
C TYR A 83 -0.43 -6.89 -4.93
N LEU A 84 0.75 -6.35 -4.62
CA LEU A 84 2.04 -6.98 -4.95
C LEU A 84 2.21 -8.34 -4.27
N VAL A 85 1.89 -8.43 -2.98
CA VAL A 85 1.96 -9.67 -2.21
C VAL A 85 0.97 -10.70 -2.77
N TYR A 86 -0.25 -10.27 -3.07
CA TYR A 86 -1.30 -11.11 -3.65
C TYR A 86 -0.89 -11.64 -5.02
N PHE A 87 -0.52 -10.75 -5.95
CA PHE A 87 -0.07 -11.10 -7.28
C PHE A 87 1.14 -12.03 -7.23
N GLY A 88 2.13 -11.72 -6.38
CA GLY A 88 3.29 -12.58 -6.14
C GLY A 88 2.87 -13.96 -5.66
N SER A 89 1.96 -14.05 -4.69
CA SER A 89 1.51 -15.35 -4.18
C SER A 89 0.76 -16.18 -5.21
N VAL A 90 -0.17 -15.58 -5.95
CA VAL A 90 -0.99 -16.27 -6.95
C VAL A 90 -0.15 -16.74 -8.13
N VAL A 91 0.81 -15.92 -8.60
CA VAL A 91 1.60 -16.23 -9.78
C VAL A 91 2.69 -17.27 -9.48
N TYR A 92 3.28 -17.25 -8.29
CA TYR A 92 4.44 -18.10 -7.98
C TYR A 92 4.11 -19.40 -7.23
N LEU A 93 3.02 -19.45 -6.45
CA LEU A 93 2.88 -20.52 -5.44
C LEU A 93 1.80 -21.54 -5.74
N ASP A 94 0.86 -21.25 -6.63
CA ASP A 94 -0.14 -22.24 -6.99
C ASP A 94 -0.68 -22.02 -8.41
N PRO A 95 0.06 -22.45 -9.46
CA PRO A 95 -0.60 -22.79 -10.71
C PRO A 95 -1.40 -24.06 -10.43
N GLU A 96 -2.62 -23.92 -9.92
CA GLU A 96 -3.57 -25.02 -9.78
C GLU A 96 -3.97 -25.44 -11.21
N ILE A 97 -3.15 -26.33 -11.80
CA ILE A 97 -3.37 -26.88 -13.14
C ILE A 97 -4.41 -27.98 -12.99
N ASP A 98 -5.57 -27.78 -13.61
CA ASP A 98 -6.58 -28.83 -13.75
C ASP A 98 -5.96 -30.02 -14.47
N GLN A 99 -5.83 -31.15 -13.77
CA GLN A 99 -5.24 -32.36 -14.33
C GLN A 99 -6.11 -32.99 -15.42
N GLU A 100 -7.41 -32.66 -15.50
CA GLU A 100 -8.31 -33.20 -16.52
C GLU A 100 -8.37 -32.36 -17.82
N THR A 101 -8.21 -31.03 -17.73
CA THR A 101 -8.31 -30.14 -18.91
C THR A 101 -7.01 -29.44 -19.29
N GLY A 102 -5.96 -29.54 -18.47
CA GLY A 102 -4.69 -28.83 -18.66
C GLY A 102 -4.79 -27.31 -18.53
N LYS A 103 -5.92 -26.79 -18.04
CA LYS A 103 -6.14 -25.35 -17.84
C LYS A 103 -5.85 -24.97 -16.39
N VAL A 104 -5.21 -23.82 -16.22
CA VAL A 104 -4.98 -23.22 -14.90
C VAL A 104 -6.34 -22.78 -14.32
N ILE A 105 -6.84 -23.48 -13.30
CA ILE A 105 -8.07 -23.09 -12.57
C ILE A 105 -7.66 -22.01 -11.59
N GLN A 106 -7.68 -20.77 -12.07
CA GLN A 106 -7.32 -19.59 -11.29
C GLN A 106 -8.55 -18.97 -10.61
N THR A 107 -9.53 -19.73 -10.10
CA THR A 107 -10.86 -19.19 -9.72
C THR A 107 -10.80 -18.05 -8.71
N PHE A 108 -9.94 -18.15 -7.69
CA PHE A 108 -9.77 -17.07 -6.70
C PHE A 108 -9.03 -15.84 -7.27
N ALA A 109 -8.03 -16.06 -8.13
CA ALA A 109 -7.31 -15.01 -8.86
C ALA A 109 -8.20 -14.29 -9.88
N THR A 110 -9.07 -15.03 -10.56
CA THR A 110 -9.90 -14.51 -11.64
C THR A 110 -10.96 -13.55 -11.10
N GLU A 111 -11.43 -13.74 -9.86
CA GLU A 111 -12.43 -12.87 -9.22
C GLU A 111 -11.82 -11.75 -8.36
N MET A 112 -10.77 -12.04 -7.60
CA MET A 112 -10.17 -11.02 -6.72
C MET A 112 -9.23 -10.06 -7.46
N LEU A 113 -8.54 -10.50 -8.51
CA LEU A 113 -7.55 -9.66 -9.22
C LEU A 113 -8.19 -8.48 -9.96
N PRO A 114 -9.33 -8.63 -10.68
CA PRO A 114 -10.06 -7.48 -11.22
C PRO A 114 -10.57 -6.55 -10.13
N THR A 115 -11.08 -7.11 -9.03
CA THR A 115 -11.60 -6.34 -7.89
C THR A 115 -10.51 -5.50 -7.24
N LEU A 116 -9.36 -6.10 -6.93
CA LEU A 116 -8.18 -5.42 -6.40
C LEU A 116 -7.63 -4.39 -7.39
N THR A 117 -7.58 -4.69 -8.68
CA THR A 117 -7.12 -3.75 -9.72
C THR A 117 -8.04 -2.53 -9.83
N ASN A 118 -9.36 -2.73 -9.75
CA ASN A 118 -10.32 -1.64 -9.72
C ASN A 118 -10.14 -0.78 -8.46
N LEU A 119 -10.01 -1.43 -7.30
CA LEU A 119 -9.79 -0.74 -6.02
C LEU A 119 -8.48 0.07 -6.03
N LEU A 120 -7.42 -0.50 -6.63
CA LEU A 120 -6.14 0.17 -6.83
C LEU A 120 -6.27 1.39 -7.75
N THR A 121 -6.95 1.23 -8.89
CA THR A 121 -7.16 2.31 -9.89
C THR A 121 -7.93 3.47 -9.28
N VAL A 122 -9.00 3.18 -8.55
CA VAL A 122 -9.79 4.19 -7.83
C VAL A 122 -8.94 4.87 -6.76
N THR A 123 -8.21 4.11 -5.94
CA THR A 123 -7.44 4.67 -4.82
C THR A 123 -6.28 5.54 -5.30
N ILE A 124 -5.53 5.10 -6.32
CA ILE A 124 -4.43 5.87 -6.90
C ILE A 124 -4.96 7.18 -7.49
N SER A 125 -6.07 7.12 -8.23
CA SER A 125 -6.70 8.30 -8.81
C SER A 125 -7.18 9.28 -7.74
N PHE A 126 -7.79 8.78 -6.66
CA PHE A 126 -8.19 9.59 -5.51
C PHE A 126 -6.99 10.22 -4.78
N TYR A 127 -5.91 9.47 -4.61
CA TYR A 127 -4.70 9.98 -3.96
C TYR A 127 -4.08 11.14 -4.75
N PHE A 128 -3.86 10.96 -6.06
CA PHE A 128 -3.30 12.01 -6.90
C PHE A 128 -4.26 13.19 -7.09
N GLY A 129 -5.55 12.91 -7.31
CA GLY A 129 -6.57 13.96 -7.48
C GLY A 129 -6.73 14.82 -6.23
N SER A 130 -6.74 14.21 -5.04
CA SER A 130 -6.82 14.96 -3.80
C SER A 130 -5.55 15.73 -3.46
N THR A 131 -4.39 15.18 -3.76
CA THR A 131 -3.11 15.89 -3.58
C THR A 131 -3.06 17.14 -4.47
N ALA A 132 -3.48 17.03 -5.75
CA ALA A 132 -3.57 18.16 -6.66
C ALA A 132 -4.58 19.23 -6.19
N ALA A 133 -5.75 18.81 -5.69
CA ALA A 133 -6.75 19.74 -5.17
C ALA A 133 -6.24 20.53 -3.96
N ILE A 134 -5.55 19.87 -3.02
CA ILE A 134 -4.94 20.52 -1.85
C ILE A 134 -3.86 21.52 -2.30
N GLU A 135 -3.01 21.16 -3.26
CA GLU A 135 -1.97 22.05 -3.77
C GLU A 135 -2.55 23.31 -4.43
N VAL A 136 -3.60 23.16 -5.24
CA VAL A 136 -4.29 24.29 -5.87
C VAL A 136 -4.98 25.17 -4.84
N ALA A 137 -5.67 24.58 -3.86
CA ALA A 137 -6.33 25.32 -2.78
C ALA A 137 -5.31 26.12 -1.93
N GLY A 138 -4.15 25.52 -1.64
CA GLY A 138 -3.05 26.19 -0.94
C GLY A 138 -2.49 27.39 -1.72
N LYS A 139 -2.26 27.23 -3.04
CA LYS A 139 -1.80 28.33 -3.91
C LYS A 139 -2.80 29.48 -3.99
N LEU A 140 -4.11 29.19 -4.07
CA LEU A 140 -5.16 30.20 -4.09
C LEU A 140 -5.27 30.97 -2.77
N SER A 141 -5.12 30.27 -1.63
CA SER A 141 -5.13 30.90 -0.31
C SER A 141 -3.95 31.85 -0.10
N GLN A 142 -2.74 31.46 -0.52
CA GLN A 142 -1.56 32.35 -0.48
C GLN A 142 -1.70 33.57 -1.38
N LYS A 143 -2.25 33.40 -2.60
CA LYS A 143 -2.46 34.50 -3.54
C LYS A 143 -3.41 35.56 -2.96
N ASN A 144 -4.53 35.13 -2.38
CA ASN A 144 -5.50 36.05 -1.77
C ASN A 144 -4.99 36.71 -0.47
N GLY A 145 -4.18 36.00 0.33
CA GLY A 145 -3.56 36.58 1.54
C GLY A 145 -2.48 37.62 1.27
N SER A 146 -1.84 37.59 0.08
CA SER A 146 -0.84 38.59 -0.31
C SER A 146 -1.44 39.91 -0.80
N SER A 147 -2.70 39.90 -1.26
CA SER A 147 -3.35 41.07 -1.88
C SER A 147 -3.98 42.05 -0.89
N THR A 148 -3.97 41.75 0.41
CA THR A 148 -4.59 42.58 1.47
C THR A 148 -3.56 43.35 2.31
N LYS A 149 -2.27 43.31 1.92
CA LYS A 149 -1.18 44.01 2.62
C LYS A 149 -0.63 45.23 1.87
N ASP A 150 -1.19 45.57 0.71
CA ASP A 150 -0.85 46.78 -0.05
C ASP A 150 -1.94 47.84 0.09
#